data_AF-I2E2G3-F1
#
_entry.id   AF-I2E2G3-F1
#
_cell.length_a   1.000
_cell.length_b   1.000
_cell.length_c   1.000
_cell.angle_alpha   90.00
_cell.angle_beta   90.00
_cell.angle_gamma   90.00
#
_symmetry.space_group_name_H-M   'P 1'
#
loop_
_entity.id
_entity.type
_entity.pdbx_description
1 polymer ?
#
loop_
_entity_poly.entity_id
_entity_poly.type
_entity_poly.pdbx_seq_one_letter_code
_entity_poly.pdbx_strand_id
1 'polypeptide(L)'
;MRNLDFIDSFITTRTKYIRVMDFYNSEYPFCIHAPSAPNGDIMTGTCSRENNQFVTFFPTDDGRGIIAKRHNGSVFTGEATRVVSDIYTGSPLQFFREVKRTMETYYLAIQNPESATDVRALEPHSHELPSRLYYTNNIENNSNILISNKEQIYLTLPSLPENEQYPKTPVLSGIDDIGPNQSEKSIIGSTLIPCIMVSDFISLGERMKTTPYYYVKHTQYWQSMWSALFPPGSKETKTEKSAITDTSQISMTDGINVSIGADFGLRFGNKTFGIKGGFTYDTKTQITNTSQLLIETTYTREYTNTENFPVRYTGYVLASEFTLHRSDGTQVNTIPWVAIDDNYATIARYPHLASEPYLGTGKIITDDQN
;
A
#
# COMPACT_ATOMS: atom_id res chain seq x y z
N MET A 1 22.15 -25.57 -2.25
CA MET A 1 21.40 -24.75 -1.29
C MET A 1 20.33 -23.86 -1.92
N ARG A 2 20.42 -23.45 -3.20
CA ARG A 2 19.40 -22.60 -3.89
C ARG A 2 17.92 -23.05 -3.83
N ASN A 3 17.63 -24.35 -3.67
CA ASN A 3 16.24 -24.84 -3.57
C ASN A 3 15.65 -24.74 -2.15
N LEU A 4 16.50 -24.63 -1.12
CA LEU A 4 16.06 -24.51 0.29
C LEU A 4 15.85 -23.05 0.70
N ASP A 5 16.37 -22.08 -0.06
CA ASP A 5 16.13 -20.65 0.14
C ASP A 5 14.63 -20.29 -0.05
N PHE A 6 13.85 -21.19 -0.66
CA PHE A 6 12.41 -21.07 -0.85
C PHE A 6 11.60 -21.98 0.09
N ILE A 7 12.17 -22.45 1.20
CA ILE A 7 11.49 -23.43 2.06
C ILE A 7 10.12 -22.93 2.57
N ASP A 8 10.01 -21.64 2.86
CA ASP A 8 8.78 -20.97 3.28
C ASP A 8 7.72 -20.84 2.16
N SER A 9 8.06 -21.22 0.93
CA SER A 9 7.11 -21.29 -0.19
C SER A 9 6.47 -22.67 -0.38
N PHE A 10 6.96 -23.73 0.28
CA PHE A 10 6.35 -25.07 0.17
C PHE A 10 5.03 -25.17 0.94
N ILE A 11 4.91 -24.45 2.07
CA ILE A 11 3.64 -24.26 2.79
C ILE A 11 3.22 -22.81 2.56
N THR A 12 2.47 -22.57 1.48
CA THR A 12 2.11 -21.21 1.11
C THR A 12 1.11 -20.59 2.07
N THR A 13 1.31 -19.31 2.35
CA THR A 13 0.28 -18.48 2.97
C THR A 13 -0.92 -18.35 2.01
N ARG A 14 -2.11 -18.10 2.55
CA ARG A 14 -3.42 -18.00 1.84
C ARG A 14 -3.45 -17.10 0.59
N THR A 15 -2.40 -16.32 0.40
CA THR A 15 -2.28 -15.08 -0.36
C THR A 15 -1.55 -15.30 -1.70
N LYS A 16 -0.90 -16.45 -1.85
CA LYS A 16 0.01 -16.77 -2.97
C LYS A 16 -0.58 -17.74 -3.99
N TYR A 17 -1.89 -17.97 -3.98
CA TYR A 17 -2.54 -18.83 -4.96
C TYR A 17 -3.98 -18.40 -5.27
N ILE A 18 -4.40 -18.71 -6.49
CA ILE A 18 -5.78 -18.68 -6.95
C ILE A 18 -6.40 -20.04 -6.59
N ARG A 19 -7.67 -20.05 -6.18
CA ARG A 19 -8.37 -21.28 -5.78
C ARG A 19 -9.72 -21.45 -6.44
N VAL A 20 -10.11 -22.71 -6.62
CA VAL A 20 -11.50 -23.13 -6.90
C VAL A 20 -12.02 -23.82 -5.65
N MET A 21 -13.23 -23.44 -5.23
CA MET A 21 -13.81 -23.89 -3.95
C MET A 21 -15.06 -24.73 -4.20
N ASP A 22 -15.24 -25.79 -3.42
CA ASP A 22 -16.46 -26.59 -3.35
C ASP A 22 -16.86 -26.88 -1.89
N PHE A 23 -18.14 -27.16 -1.65
CA PHE A 23 -18.60 -27.58 -0.33
C PHE A 23 -18.30 -29.07 -0.16
N TYR A 24 -17.65 -29.41 0.96
CA TYR A 24 -17.13 -30.75 1.22
C TYR A 24 -18.21 -31.84 1.20
N ASN A 25 -19.43 -31.51 1.60
CA ASN A 25 -20.57 -32.44 1.63
C ASN A 25 -21.28 -32.61 0.26
N SER A 26 -20.85 -31.92 -0.81
CA SER A 26 -21.51 -32.05 -2.11
C SER A 26 -21.01 -33.30 -2.85
N GLU A 27 -21.92 -34.24 -3.12
CA GLU A 27 -21.62 -35.44 -3.93
C GLU A 27 -21.59 -35.15 -5.44
N TYR A 28 -22.28 -34.10 -5.87
CA TYR A 28 -22.26 -33.61 -7.24
C TYR A 28 -21.09 -32.62 -7.44
N PRO A 29 -20.56 -32.49 -8.67
CA PRO A 29 -19.41 -31.62 -8.93
C PRO A 29 -19.84 -30.14 -8.99
N PHE A 30 -20.28 -29.58 -7.85
CA PHE A 30 -20.62 -28.17 -7.70
C PHE A 30 -19.46 -27.37 -7.11
N CYS A 31 -19.19 -26.23 -7.72
CA CYS A 31 -18.18 -25.27 -7.31
C CYS A 31 -18.84 -23.93 -6.98
N ILE A 32 -18.21 -23.14 -6.11
CA ILE A 32 -18.64 -21.77 -5.84
C ILE A 32 -18.40 -20.93 -7.10
N HIS A 33 -19.46 -20.28 -7.57
CA HIS A 33 -19.53 -19.58 -8.84
C HIS A 33 -20.07 -18.16 -8.62
N ALA A 34 -19.30 -17.16 -9.05
CA ALA A 34 -19.70 -15.77 -9.03
C ALA A 34 -20.34 -15.34 -10.37
N PRO A 35 -21.25 -14.34 -10.38
CA PRO A 35 -21.93 -13.92 -11.60
C PRO A 35 -20.96 -13.26 -12.58
N SER A 36 -21.24 -13.26 -13.88
CA SER A 36 -20.39 -12.53 -14.85
C SER A 36 -20.52 -11.02 -14.70
N ALA A 37 -21.70 -10.54 -14.30
CA ALA A 37 -21.92 -9.14 -13.94
C ALA A 37 -21.05 -8.73 -12.71
N PRO A 38 -20.74 -7.42 -12.57
CA PRO A 38 -20.04 -6.91 -11.38
C PRO A 38 -20.81 -7.20 -10.09
N ASN A 39 -22.13 -7.05 -10.15
CA ASN A 39 -23.07 -7.26 -9.06
C ASN A 39 -23.99 -8.47 -9.32
N GLY A 40 -24.26 -9.26 -8.28
CA GLY A 40 -25.23 -10.36 -8.34
C GLY A 40 -24.95 -11.47 -7.33
N ASP A 41 -25.82 -12.47 -7.28
CA ASP A 41 -25.75 -13.55 -6.29
C ASP A 41 -24.52 -14.45 -6.48
N ILE A 42 -23.86 -14.81 -5.36
CA ILE A 42 -22.93 -15.93 -5.35
C ILE A 42 -23.73 -17.24 -5.26
N MET A 43 -23.40 -18.18 -6.13
CA MET A 43 -24.11 -19.45 -6.28
C MET A 43 -23.14 -20.64 -6.16
N THR A 44 -23.66 -21.82 -5.89
CA THR A 44 -23.05 -23.07 -6.34
C THR A 44 -23.52 -23.35 -7.77
N GLY A 45 -22.62 -23.86 -8.62
CA GLY A 45 -22.92 -24.24 -9.99
C GLY A 45 -21.98 -25.34 -10.45
N THR A 46 -22.28 -26.00 -11.57
CA THR A 46 -21.44 -27.09 -12.08
C THR A 46 -20.00 -26.61 -12.27
N CYS A 47 -19.05 -27.37 -11.73
CA CYS A 47 -17.63 -27.04 -11.85
C CYS A 47 -17.21 -26.93 -13.32
N SER A 48 -16.54 -25.83 -13.66
CA SER A 48 -16.00 -25.53 -14.98
C SER A 48 -14.66 -24.82 -14.82
N ARG A 49 -13.96 -24.56 -15.93
CA ARG A 49 -12.70 -23.79 -15.92
C ARG A 49 -12.89 -22.31 -16.24
N GLU A 50 -14.10 -21.80 -16.03
CA GLU A 50 -14.41 -20.39 -16.24
C GLU A 50 -13.88 -19.53 -15.10
N ASN A 51 -13.39 -18.33 -15.42
CA ASN A 51 -12.83 -17.39 -14.45
C ASN A 51 -13.80 -16.98 -13.33
N ASN A 52 -15.09 -17.27 -13.49
CA ASN A 52 -16.14 -17.04 -12.50
C ASN A 52 -16.02 -17.95 -11.26
N GLN A 53 -15.29 -19.06 -11.36
CA GLN A 53 -15.07 -20.02 -10.27
C GLN A 53 -13.71 -19.89 -9.60
N PHE A 54 -12.82 -19.08 -10.17
CA PHE A 54 -11.48 -18.84 -9.64
C PHE A 54 -11.50 -17.57 -8.77
N VAL A 55 -11.02 -17.70 -7.53
CA VAL A 55 -10.93 -16.58 -6.59
C VAL A 55 -9.52 -16.45 -6.01
N THR A 56 -9.18 -15.23 -5.63
CA THR A 56 -7.98 -14.90 -4.84
C THR A 56 -8.41 -14.38 -3.48
N PHE A 57 -7.71 -14.82 -2.43
CA PHE A 57 -7.92 -14.37 -1.05
C PHE A 57 -6.85 -13.34 -0.69
N PHE A 58 -7.21 -12.06 -0.66
CA PHE A 58 -6.31 -10.97 -0.28
C PHE A 58 -6.34 -10.79 1.24
N PRO A 59 -5.22 -11.02 1.96
CA PRO A 59 -5.17 -10.95 3.42
C PRO A 59 -5.26 -9.51 3.94
N THR A 60 -5.71 -9.36 5.18
CA THR A 60 -5.67 -8.11 5.95
C THR A 60 -4.86 -8.28 7.25
N ASP A 61 -4.52 -7.16 7.89
CA ASP A 61 -3.67 -7.14 9.10
C ASP A 61 -4.18 -8.04 10.24
N ASP A 62 -5.51 -8.19 10.36
CA ASP A 62 -6.17 -8.95 11.43
C ASP A 62 -6.47 -10.43 11.06
N GLY A 63 -5.86 -10.90 9.97
CA GLY A 63 -5.97 -12.27 9.47
C GLY A 63 -7.32 -12.61 8.80
N ARG A 64 -8.21 -11.62 8.61
CA ARG A 64 -9.32 -11.74 7.64
C ARG A 64 -8.78 -11.64 6.21
N GLY A 65 -9.66 -11.74 5.23
CA GLY A 65 -9.33 -11.43 3.86
C GLY A 65 -10.53 -11.07 3.00
N ILE A 66 -10.20 -10.57 1.82
CA ILE A 66 -11.12 -10.13 0.79
C ILE A 66 -11.09 -11.17 -0.34
N ILE A 67 -12.26 -11.66 -0.73
CA ILE A 67 -12.39 -12.73 -1.72
C ILE A 67 -12.76 -12.11 -3.07
N ALA A 68 -11.80 -12.01 -3.98
CA ALA A 68 -12.01 -11.39 -5.29
C ALA A 68 -12.04 -12.44 -6.41
N LYS A 69 -13.01 -12.34 -7.32
CA LYS A 69 -13.12 -13.26 -8.45
C LYS A 69 -12.20 -12.86 -9.61
N ARG A 70 -11.61 -13.85 -10.27
CA ARG A 70 -10.66 -13.65 -11.38
C ARG A 70 -11.32 -13.02 -12.62
N HIS A 71 -12.62 -13.24 -12.82
CA HIS A 71 -13.32 -12.76 -14.03
C HIS A 71 -13.31 -11.24 -14.18
N ASN A 72 -13.73 -10.49 -13.14
CA ASN A 72 -13.87 -9.04 -13.21
C ASN A 72 -13.38 -8.29 -11.96
N GLY A 73 -12.87 -8.99 -10.93
CA GLY A 73 -12.34 -8.39 -9.71
C GLY A 73 -13.36 -7.98 -8.66
N SER A 74 -14.67 -8.16 -8.89
CA SER A 74 -15.66 -8.00 -7.82
C SER A 74 -15.40 -8.98 -6.68
N VAL A 75 -15.82 -8.58 -5.48
CA VAL A 75 -15.55 -9.27 -4.22
C VAL A 75 -16.81 -9.82 -3.58
N PHE A 76 -16.64 -10.81 -2.72
CA PHE A 76 -17.72 -11.28 -1.86
C PHE A 76 -18.13 -10.13 -0.93
N THR A 77 -19.44 -9.90 -0.84
CA THR A 77 -20.04 -8.83 -0.04
C THR A 77 -21.24 -9.42 0.69
N GLY A 78 -21.26 -9.26 2.02
CA GLY A 78 -22.39 -9.73 2.79
C GLY A 78 -23.61 -8.81 2.68
N GLU A 79 -24.79 -9.38 2.46
CA GLU A 79 -26.08 -8.70 2.59
C GLU A 79 -26.88 -9.23 3.79
N ALA A 80 -28.13 -8.81 3.95
CA ALA A 80 -28.98 -9.16 5.09
C ALA A 80 -29.08 -10.68 5.34
N THR A 81 -29.27 -11.48 4.28
CA THR A 81 -29.53 -12.92 4.39
C THR A 81 -28.65 -13.79 3.51
N ARG A 82 -27.86 -13.20 2.61
CA ARG A 82 -27.07 -13.91 1.59
C ARG A 82 -25.73 -13.22 1.33
N VAL A 83 -24.90 -13.87 0.51
CA VAL A 83 -23.67 -13.27 -0.04
C VAL A 83 -23.87 -12.94 -1.51
N VAL A 84 -23.44 -11.74 -1.88
CA VAL A 84 -23.42 -11.27 -3.27
C VAL A 84 -21.98 -10.97 -3.72
N SER A 85 -21.78 -10.89 -5.02
CA SER A 85 -20.62 -10.26 -5.64
C SER A 85 -20.90 -8.77 -5.75
N ASP A 86 -19.95 -7.91 -5.41
CA ASP A 86 -20.01 -6.47 -5.66
C ASP A 86 -18.62 -5.84 -5.78
N ILE A 87 -18.52 -4.59 -6.20
CA ILE A 87 -17.26 -3.85 -6.31
C ILE A 87 -16.65 -3.61 -4.92
N TYR A 88 -15.33 -3.76 -4.79
CA TYR A 88 -14.64 -3.50 -3.53
C TYR A 88 -14.65 -2.00 -3.17
N THR A 89 -15.15 -1.70 -1.98
CA THR A 89 -15.22 -0.34 -1.42
C THR A 89 -14.49 -0.22 -0.07
N GLY A 90 -14.03 -1.33 0.51
CA GLY A 90 -13.54 -1.38 1.88
C GLY A 90 -14.67 -1.44 2.91
N SER A 91 -15.88 -1.82 2.50
CA SER A 91 -17.01 -2.00 3.42
C SER A 91 -16.70 -3.11 4.45
N PRO A 92 -17.08 -2.95 5.73
CA PRO A 92 -16.92 -3.99 6.76
C PRO A 92 -17.51 -5.36 6.37
N LEU A 93 -18.53 -5.37 5.49
CA LEU A 93 -19.20 -6.59 5.01
C LEU A 93 -18.43 -7.31 3.89
N GLN A 94 -17.29 -6.78 3.44
CA GLN A 94 -16.43 -7.36 2.41
C GLN A 94 -15.22 -8.12 2.98
N PHE A 95 -15.13 -8.23 4.31
CA PHE A 95 -14.04 -8.91 5.01
C PHE A 95 -14.52 -10.22 5.63
N PHE A 96 -13.94 -11.33 5.19
CA PHE A 96 -14.29 -12.68 5.63
C PHE A 96 -13.14 -13.32 6.40
N ARG A 97 -13.45 -14.11 7.42
CA ARG A 97 -12.47 -14.91 8.15
C ARG A 97 -12.53 -16.35 7.65
N GLU A 98 -11.42 -16.86 7.15
CA GLU A 98 -11.24 -18.28 6.87
C GLU A 98 -10.84 -18.99 8.18
N VAL A 99 -11.65 -19.95 8.63
CA VAL A 99 -11.39 -20.74 9.84
C VAL A 99 -11.18 -22.19 9.43
N LYS A 100 -9.95 -22.67 9.58
CA LYS A 100 -9.60 -24.08 9.31
C LYS A 100 -10.17 -24.96 10.41
N ARG A 101 -10.99 -25.95 10.04
CA ARG A 101 -11.47 -26.99 10.97
C ARG A 101 -10.55 -28.20 10.96
N THR A 102 -9.99 -28.51 9.80
CA THR A 102 -8.94 -29.52 9.62
C THR A 102 -7.82 -28.94 8.74
N MET A 103 -6.83 -29.76 8.36
CA MET A 103 -5.80 -29.34 7.41
C MET A 103 -6.38 -29.03 6.01
N GLU A 104 -7.39 -29.79 5.58
CA GLU A 104 -7.96 -29.75 4.23
C GLU A 104 -9.29 -29.00 4.16
N THR A 105 -10.02 -28.88 5.28
CA THR A 105 -11.34 -28.25 5.32
C THR A 105 -11.38 -27.01 6.19
N TYR A 106 -12.11 -26.01 5.72
CA TYR A 106 -12.31 -24.73 6.39
C TYR A 106 -13.75 -24.25 6.20
N TYR A 107 -14.15 -23.21 6.92
CA TYR A 107 -15.38 -22.48 6.63
C TYR A 107 -15.08 -20.98 6.54
N LEU A 108 -15.94 -20.25 5.82
CA LEU A 108 -15.87 -18.80 5.71
C LEU A 108 -16.87 -18.17 6.66
N ALA A 109 -16.39 -17.28 7.52
CA ALA A 109 -17.20 -16.57 8.48
C ALA A 109 -17.24 -15.08 8.19
N ILE A 110 -18.40 -14.48 8.42
CA ILE A 110 -18.60 -13.04 8.47
C ILE A 110 -19.00 -12.65 9.90
N GLN A 111 -18.54 -11.49 10.35
CA GLN A 111 -18.90 -10.94 11.65
C GLN A 111 -19.75 -9.69 11.41
N ASN A 112 -20.82 -9.53 12.20
CA ASN A 112 -21.59 -8.30 12.17
C ASN A 112 -20.70 -7.13 12.63
N PRO A 113 -20.59 -6.02 11.87
CA PRO A 113 -19.83 -4.85 12.29
C PRO A 113 -20.24 -4.28 13.65
N GLU A 114 -21.50 -4.52 14.06
CA GLU A 114 -22.09 -3.99 15.28
C GLU A 114 -21.97 -4.92 16.49
N SER A 115 -21.55 -6.18 16.30
CA SER A 115 -21.41 -7.13 17.41
C SER A 115 -20.28 -8.14 17.18
N ALA A 116 -19.39 -8.22 18.17
CA ALA A 116 -18.34 -9.22 18.18
C ALA A 116 -18.86 -10.67 18.35
N THR A 117 -20.12 -10.86 18.76
CA THR A 117 -20.68 -12.19 19.11
C THR A 117 -21.33 -12.90 17.93
N ASP A 118 -21.80 -12.17 16.92
CA ASP A 118 -22.61 -12.73 15.83
C ASP A 118 -21.72 -13.15 14.66
N VAL A 119 -20.97 -14.22 14.89
CA VAL A 119 -20.17 -14.89 13.85
C VAL A 119 -21.07 -15.88 13.11
N ARG A 120 -21.21 -15.69 11.80
CA ARG A 120 -22.05 -16.53 10.93
C ARG A 120 -21.22 -17.12 9.81
N ALA A 121 -21.45 -18.38 9.47
CA ALA A 121 -20.76 -19.06 8.38
C ALA A 121 -21.62 -19.13 7.11
N LEU A 122 -20.95 -19.32 5.97
CA LEU A 122 -21.60 -19.53 4.68
C LEU A 122 -22.05 -20.99 4.52
N GLU A 123 -23.31 -21.18 4.13
CA GLU A 123 -23.92 -22.50 3.94
C GLU A 123 -24.76 -22.51 2.64
N PRO A 124 -24.68 -23.55 1.80
CA PRO A 124 -25.58 -23.74 0.68
C PRO A 124 -26.90 -24.36 1.17
N HIS A 125 -28.04 -23.97 0.59
CA HIS A 125 -29.32 -24.60 0.92
C HIS A 125 -29.55 -25.94 0.21
N SER A 126 -28.74 -26.29 -0.79
CA SER A 126 -28.82 -27.57 -1.50
C SER A 126 -27.45 -28.07 -1.91
N HIS A 127 -27.26 -29.39 -1.80
CA HIS A 127 -26.10 -30.13 -2.33
C HIS A 127 -26.42 -30.87 -3.65
N GLU A 128 -27.71 -30.91 -4.04
CA GLU A 128 -28.21 -31.63 -5.23
C GLU A 128 -28.49 -30.69 -6.40
N LEU A 129 -28.77 -29.41 -6.11
CA LEU A 129 -29.07 -28.38 -7.10
C LEU A 129 -28.20 -27.13 -6.89
N PRO A 130 -27.89 -26.38 -7.96
CA PRO A 130 -27.32 -25.04 -7.87
C PRO A 130 -28.11 -24.17 -6.88
N SER A 131 -27.43 -23.60 -5.89
CA SER A 131 -28.07 -22.85 -4.81
C SER A 131 -27.30 -21.59 -4.41
N ARG A 132 -28.01 -20.59 -3.90
CA ARG A 132 -27.41 -19.39 -3.31
C ARG A 132 -26.69 -19.74 -2.01
N LEU A 133 -25.72 -18.90 -1.63
CA LEU A 133 -25.06 -19.00 -0.33
C LEU A 133 -25.76 -18.12 0.70
N TYR A 134 -26.08 -18.71 1.85
CA TYR A 134 -26.77 -18.08 2.97
C TYR A 134 -25.91 -18.12 4.23
N TYR A 135 -26.39 -17.46 5.29
CA TYR A 135 -25.75 -17.48 6.59
C TYR A 135 -26.38 -18.50 7.53
N THR A 136 -25.54 -19.15 8.33
CA THR A 136 -25.98 -19.98 9.45
C THR A 136 -25.23 -19.63 10.72
N ASN A 137 -25.94 -19.68 11.85
CA ASN A 137 -25.37 -19.57 13.19
C ASN A 137 -24.97 -20.94 13.76
N ASN A 138 -25.38 -22.04 13.10
CA ASN A 138 -25.05 -23.39 13.52
C ASN A 138 -23.64 -23.76 13.06
N ILE A 139 -22.63 -23.37 13.86
CA ILE A 139 -21.21 -23.55 13.50
C ILE A 139 -20.66 -24.87 14.05
N GLU A 140 -20.91 -25.16 15.33
CA GLU A 140 -20.31 -26.31 16.01
C GLU A 140 -20.82 -27.62 15.40
N ASN A 141 -19.91 -28.51 15.04
CA ASN A 141 -20.19 -29.82 14.42
C ASN A 141 -21.03 -29.80 13.13
N ASN A 142 -21.29 -28.63 12.54
CA ASN A 142 -21.98 -28.54 11.24
C ASN A 142 -20.99 -28.75 10.10
N SER A 143 -21.14 -29.84 9.34
CA SER A 143 -20.28 -30.12 8.17
C SER A 143 -20.74 -29.43 6.88
N ASN A 144 -21.98 -28.93 6.80
CA ASN A 144 -22.52 -28.29 5.59
C ASN A 144 -21.84 -26.96 5.26
N ILE A 145 -21.20 -26.32 6.24
CA ILE A 145 -20.42 -25.10 6.06
C ILE A 145 -18.97 -25.36 5.63
N LEU A 146 -18.54 -26.64 5.59
CA LEU A 146 -17.17 -26.98 5.26
C LEU A 146 -16.93 -26.86 3.77
N ILE A 147 -15.86 -26.15 3.45
CA ILE A 147 -15.35 -25.88 2.11
C ILE A 147 -14.01 -26.60 1.98
N SER A 148 -13.77 -27.13 0.77
CA SER A 148 -12.49 -27.66 0.33
C SER A 148 -11.95 -26.84 -0.85
N ASN A 149 -10.64 -26.93 -1.09
CA ASN A 149 -10.02 -26.39 -2.30
C ASN A 149 -9.98 -27.50 -3.35
N LYS A 150 -10.75 -27.36 -4.43
CA LYS A 150 -10.74 -28.29 -5.55
C LYS A 150 -9.49 -28.15 -6.42
N GLU A 151 -9.03 -26.91 -6.57
CA GLU A 151 -7.84 -26.56 -7.36
C GLU A 151 -7.11 -25.39 -6.69
N GLN A 152 -5.77 -25.42 -6.74
CA GLN A 152 -4.89 -24.34 -6.27
C GLN A 152 -3.83 -24.05 -7.33
N ILE A 153 -3.77 -22.81 -7.79
CA ILE A 153 -2.81 -22.34 -8.79
C ILE A 153 -1.93 -21.27 -8.14
N TYR A 154 -0.65 -21.56 -7.98
CA TYR A 154 0.30 -20.63 -7.37
C TYR A 154 0.49 -19.37 -8.22
N LEU A 155 0.50 -18.22 -7.56
CA LEU A 155 0.75 -16.91 -8.17
C LEU A 155 2.25 -16.62 -8.19
N THR A 156 2.71 -16.08 -9.32
CA THR A 156 4.01 -15.42 -9.39
C THR A 156 3.86 -13.99 -8.89
N LEU A 157 4.43 -13.71 -7.71
CA LEU A 157 4.48 -12.35 -7.16
C LEU A 157 5.64 -11.56 -7.80
N PRO A 158 5.53 -10.22 -7.90
CA PRO A 158 6.64 -9.41 -8.37
C PRO A 158 7.83 -9.50 -7.43
N SER A 159 9.04 -9.42 -8.00
CA SER A 159 10.26 -9.27 -7.21
C SER A 159 10.30 -7.88 -6.60
N LEU A 160 10.29 -7.81 -5.27
CA LEU A 160 10.47 -6.57 -4.55
C LEU A 160 11.94 -6.17 -4.53
N PRO A 161 12.27 -4.87 -4.63
CA PRO A 161 13.64 -4.41 -4.51
C PRO A 161 14.20 -4.63 -3.10
N GLU A 162 15.52 -4.77 -3.00
CA GLU A 162 16.22 -4.85 -1.71
C GLU A 162 16.23 -3.49 -0.99
N ASN A 163 16.22 -3.53 0.34
CA ASN A 163 16.35 -2.33 1.15
C ASN A 163 17.81 -1.86 1.15
N GLU A 164 17.99 -0.55 1.07
CA GLU A 164 19.28 0.11 1.05
C GLU A 164 19.52 0.92 2.33
N GLN A 165 20.76 1.34 2.53
CA GLN A 165 21.11 2.23 3.64
C GLN A 165 20.52 3.63 3.42
N TYR A 166 20.21 4.33 4.52
CA TYR A 166 19.80 5.73 4.52
C TYR A 166 20.70 6.63 3.65
N PRO A 167 20.14 7.61 2.90
CA PRO A 167 20.89 8.37 1.91
C PRO A 167 22.01 9.18 2.55
N LYS A 168 23.20 9.12 1.94
CA LYS A 168 24.38 9.88 2.38
C LYS A 168 24.29 11.33 1.90
N THR A 169 24.69 12.26 2.75
CA THR A 169 24.81 13.68 2.39
C THR A 169 25.78 13.86 1.20
N PRO A 170 25.42 14.65 0.17
CA PRO A 170 26.33 14.99 -0.92
C PRO A 170 27.60 15.70 -0.44
N VAL A 171 28.72 15.46 -1.12
CA VAL A 171 30.02 16.09 -0.82
C VAL A 171 30.38 17.04 -1.96
N LEU A 172 30.79 18.26 -1.63
CA LEU A 172 31.22 19.25 -2.62
C LEU A 172 32.69 19.06 -2.98
N SER A 173 33.04 19.15 -4.26
CA SER A 173 34.41 18.97 -4.74
C SER A 173 35.27 20.23 -4.69
N GLY A 174 34.65 21.42 -4.56
CA GLY A 174 35.36 22.69 -4.61
C GLY A 174 34.51 23.91 -4.27
N ILE A 175 35.10 25.10 -4.31
CA ILE A 175 34.45 26.37 -3.94
C ILE A 175 33.37 26.81 -4.95
N ASP A 176 33.53 26.43 -6.22
CA ASP A 176 32.59 26.72 -7.31
C ASP A 176 31.57 25.59 -7.51
N ASP A 177 31.70 24.48 -6.77
CA ASP A 177 30.76 23.36 -6.85
C ASP A 177 29.48 23.67 -6.09
N ILE A 178 28.37 23.74 -6.81
CA ILE A 178 27.03 23.93 -6.23
C ILE A 178 26.44 22.62 -5.67
N GLY A 179 27.08 21.48 -5.95
CA GLY A 179 26.59 20.15 -5.58
C GLY A 179 25.52 19.61 -6.54
N PRO A 180 25.19 18.31 -6.45
CA PRO A 180 24.13 17.73 -7.26
C PRO A 180 22.75 18.24 -6.81
N ASN A 181 21.78 18.29 -7.73
CA ASN A 181 20.40 18.67 -7.40
C ASN A 181 19.74 17.68 -6.42
N GLN A 182 20.06 16.39 -6.56
CA GLN A 182 19.57 15.30 -5.70
C GLN A 182 20.72 14.34 -5.37
N SER A 183 20.69 13.72 -4.19
CA SER A 183 21.53 12.55 -3.93
C SER A 183 21.01 11.33 -4.69
N GLU A 184 21.77 10.23 -4.67
CA GLU A 184 21.24 8.91 -5.00
C GLU A 184 20.00 8.61 -4.14
N LYS A 185 19.00 7.97 -4.76
CA LYS A 185 17.78 7.52 -4.08
C LYS A 185 18.05 6.22 -3.36
N SER A 186 17.73 6.19 -2.06
CA SER A 186 17.85 5.00 -1.23
C SER A 186 16.49 4.31 -1.07
N ILE A 187 16.43 3.01 -1.38
CA ILE A 187 15.21 2.21 -1.17
C ILE A 187 15.04 1.90 0.32
N ILE A 188 14.10 2.55 0.97
CA ILE A 188 13.85 2.36 2.41
C ILE A 188 12.99 1.12 2.67
N GLY A 189 12.06 0.84 1.75
CA GLY A 189 11.22 -0.35 1.81
C GLY A 189 10.23 -0.43 0.65
N SER A 190 9.58 -1.57 0.52
CA SER A 190 8.53 -1.78 -0.47
C SER A 190 7.48 -2.77 0.04
N THR A 191 6.22 -2.59 -0.38
CA THR A 191 5.08 -3.39 0.08
C THR A 191 4.19 -3.82 -1.09
N LEU A 192 3.62 -5.02 -1.02
CA LEU A 192 2.60 -5.47 -1.96
C LEU A 192 1.25 -4.82 -1.63
N ILE A 193 0.48 -4.48 -2.66
CA ILE A 193 -0.88 -3.95 -2.54
C ILE A 193 -1.83 -4.65 -3.54
N PRO A 194 -2.97 -5.21 -3.11
CA PRO A 194 -3.94 -5.86 -4.00
C PRO A 194 -4.45 -4.93 -5.10
N CYS A 195 -4.62 -5.46 -6.32
CA CYS A 195 -5.03 -4.65 -7.48
C CYS A 195 -6.43 -4.00 -7.35
N ILE A 196 -7.28 -4.52 -6.45
CA ILE A 196 -8.61 -3.97 -6.13
C ILE A 196 -8.54 -2.67 -5.30
N MET A 197 -7.38 -2.35 -4.73
CA MET A 197 -7.16 -1.17 -3.88
C MET A 197 -6.53 0.01 -4.64
N VAL A 198 -6.10 -0.19 -5.88
CA VAL A 198 -5.36 0.81 -6.67
C VAL A 198 -6.19 1.37 -7.84
N SER A 199 -5.87 2.60 -8.25
CA SER A 199 -6.39 3.21 -9.47
C SER A 199 -5.38 3.03 -10.63
N ASP A 200 -5.86 2.57 -11.78
CA ASP A 200 -5.08 2.33 -13.00
C ASP A 200 -6.05 2.32 -14.20
N PHE A 201 -5.54 2.51 -15.42
CA PHE A 201 -6.37 2.46 -16.64
C PHE A 201 -6.75 1.02 -17.04
N ILE A 202 -5.99 0.01 -16.57
CA ILE A 202 -6.26 -1.41 -16.84
C ILE A 202 -7.56 -1.82 -16.12
N SER A 203 -8.46 -2.56 -16.77
CA SER A 203 -9.68 -3.05 -16.11
C SER A 203 -9.39 -4.01 -14.96
N LEU A 204 -10.21 -4.02 -13.91
CA LEU A 204 -10.01 -4.89 -12.74
C LEU A 204 -9.92 -6.38 -13.10
N GLY A 205 -10.77 -6.86 -14.02
CA GLY A 205 -10.73 -8.24 -14.49
C GLY A 205 -9.43 -8.61 -15.17
N GLU A 206 -8.78 -7.68 -15.86
CA GLU A 206 -7.47 -7.91 -16.46
C GLU A 206 -6.36 -7.88 -15.40
N ARG A 207 -6.41 -6.92 -14.47
CA ARG A 207 -5.45 -6.88 -13.34
C ARG A 207 -5.46 -8.18 -12.54
N MET A 208 -6.63 -8.75 -12.25
CA MET A 208 -6.74 -10.03 -11.53
C MET A 208 -6.03 -11.19 -12.23
N LYS A 209 -5.81 -11.11 -13.55
CA LYS A 209 -5.17 -12.16 -14.34
C LYS A 209 -3.68 -11.96 -14.49
N THR A 210 -3.24 -10.71 -14.67
CA THR A 210 -1.87 -10.38 -15.08
C THR A 210 -1.06 -9.62 -14.03
N THR A 211 -1.71 -8.88 -13.15
CA THR A 211 -1.05 -8.09 -12.08
C THR A 211 -1.92 -8.05 -10.81
N PRO A 212 -2.26 -9.21 -10.20
CA PRO A 212 -3.17 -9.27 -9.05
C PRO A 212 -2.62 -8.54 -7.82
N TYR A 213 -1.30 -8.38 -7.75
CA TYR A 213 -0.62 -7.49 -6.82
C TYR A 213 0.15 -6.42 -7.59
N TYR A 214 0.02 -5.19 -7.10
CA TYR A 214 0.92 -4.09 -7.39
C TYR A 214 1.90 -4.01 -6.21
N TYR A 215 2.91 -3.15 -6.31
CA TYR A 215 3.73 -2.81 -5.16
C TYR A 215 3.98 -1.31 -5.07
N VAL A 216 4.07 -0.81 -3.84
CA VAL A 216 4.48 0.56 -3.54
C VAL A 216 5.92 0.52 -3.06
N LYS A 217 6.77 1.34 -3.68
CA LYS A 217 8.16 1.52 -3.29
C LYS A 217 8.30 2.85 -2.56
N HIS A 218 8.99 2.84 -1.42
CA HIS A 218 9.32 4.03 -0.63
C HIS A 218 10.83 4.30 -0.72
N THR A 219 11.18 5.49 -1.21
CA THR A 219 12.58 5.93 -1.34
C THR A 219 12.81 7.25 -0.63
N GLN A 220 14.04 7.44 -0.14
CA GLN A 220 14.49 8.70 0.43
C GLN A 220 15.74 9.22 -0.28
N TYR A 221 15.88 10.55 -0.35
CA TYR A 221 17.05 11.22 -0.92
C TYR A 221 17.17 12.66 -0.39
N TRP A 222 18.33 13.25 -0.57
CA TRP A 222 18.58 14.66 -0.27
C TRP A 222 18.25 15.52 -1.49
N GLN A 223 17.33 16.47 -1.36
CA GLN A 223 16.94 17.43 -2.40
C GLN A 223 17.59 18.78 -2.13
N SER A 224 18.31 19.33 -3.10
CA SER A 224 18.92 20.66 -3.01
C SER A 224 17.83 21.74 -2.99
N MET A 225 17.93 22.67 -2.04
CA MET A 225 17.07 23.84 -1.92
C MET A 225 17.77 25.10 -2.43
N TRP A 226 19.05 25.27 -2.10
CA TRP A 226 19.84 26.45 -2.45
C TRP A 226 21.34 26.15 -2.40
N SER A 227 22.14 26.93 -3.12
CA SER A 227 23.60 26.95 -3.01
C SER A 227 24.13 28.38 -3.14
N ALA A 228 25.09 28.76 -2.30
CA ALA A 228 25.76 30.06 -2.41
C ALA A 228 27.19 30.04 -1.84
N LEU A 229 28.01 30.96 -2.34
CA LEU A 229 29.32 31.25 -1.78
C LEU A 229 29.17 32.39 -0.78
N PHE A 230 29.32 32.10 0.50
CA PHE A 230 29.17 33.08 1.57
C PHE A 230 30.50 33.77 1.83
N PRO A 231 30.59 35.11 1.71
CA PRO A 231 31.74 35.85 2.19
C PRO A 231 32.00 35.66 3.70
N PRO A 232 33.21 35.97 4.19
CA PRO A 232 33.51 35.94 5.63
C PRO A 232 32.54 36.84 6.42
N GLY A 233 31.93 36.33 7.49
CA GLY A 233 31.01 37.09 8.34
C GLY A 233 29.67 37.47 7.69
N SER A 234 29.38 37.03 6.46
CA SER A 234 28.16 37.43 5.77
C SER A 234 26.93 36.73 6.33
N LYS A 235 25.80 37.43 6.29
CA LYS A 235 24.47 36.88 6.57
C LYS A 235 23.64 36.90 5.30
N GLU A 236 23.06 35.77 4.93
CA GLU A 236 22.18 35.63 3.78
C GLU A 236 20.85 34.98 4.18
N THR A 237 19.77 35.42 3.55
CA THR A 237 18.45 34.79 3.70
C THR A 237 18.23 33.81 2.56
N LYS A 238 17.80 32.59 2.88
CA LYS A 238 17.47 31.53 1.92
C LYS A 238 16.01 31.12 2.06
N THR A 239 15.41 30.74 0.93
CA THR A 239 14.03 30.26 0.88
C THR A 239 14.04 28.74 0.76
N GLU A 240 13.25 28.08 1.60
CA GLU A 240 13.17 26.62 1.70
C GLU A 240 11.71 26.19 1.62
N LYS A 241 11.43 25.19 0.79
CA LYS A 241 10.10 24.59 0.67
C LYS A 241 10.04 23.32 1.51
N SER A 242 8.89 23.09 2.12
CA SER A 242 8.61 21.89 2.90
C SER A 242 7.27 21.29 2.48
N ALA A 243 7.01 20.09 2.99
CA ALA A 243 5.78 19.33 2.85
C ALA A 243 5.51 18.84 1.42
N ILE A 244 4.24 18.79 1.00
CA ILE A 244 3.76 18.17 -0.24
C ILE A 244 2.79 19.11 -0.95
N THR A 245 2.82 19.10 -2.28
CA THR A 245 1.88 19.90 -3.08
C THR A 245 0.48 19.30 -3.07
N ASP A 246 -0.55 20.13 -3.18
CA ASP A 246 -1.95 19.68 -3.23
C ASP A 246 -2.19 18.67 -4.38
N THR A 247 -1.61 18.93 -5.55
CA THR A 247 -1.68 18.01 -6.71
C THR A 247 -1.07 16.63 -6.43
N SER A 248 0.05 16.57 -5.72
CA SER A 248 0.71 15.31 -5.35
C SER A 248 -0.11 14.56 -4.30
N GLN A 249 -0.66 15.30 -3.34
CA GLN A 249 -1.51 14.79 -2.27
C GLN A 249 -2.82 14.18 -2.81
N ILE A 250 -3.49 14.87 -3.74
CA ILE A 250 -4.68 14.37 -4.45
C ILE A 250 -4.31 13.14 -5.27
N SER A 251 -3.23 13.20 -6.05
CA SER A 251 -2.81 12.09 -6.92
C SER A 251 -2.49 10.82 -6.13
N MET A 252 -1.80 10.93 -4.99
CA MET A 252 -1.50 9.78 -4.10
C MET A 252 -2.79 9.20 -3.49
N THR A 253 -3.69 10.07 -3.04
CA THR A 253 -4.97 9.68 -2.45
C THR A 253 -5.85 8.95 -3.46
N ASP A 254 -5.93 9.44 -4.70
CA ASP A 254 -6.70 8.81 -5.77
C ASP A 254 -6.03 7.52 -6.28
N GLY A 255 -4.69 7.48 -6.31
CA GLY A 255 -3.91 6.37 -6.82
C GLY A 255 -3.95 5.13 -5.92
N ILE A 256 -3.72 5.32 -4.61
CA ILE A 256 -3.56 4.22 -3.64
C ILE A 256 -4.43 4.34 -2.39
N ASN A 257 -5.33 5.33 -2.31
CA ASN A 257 -6.18 5.56 -1.14
C ASN A 257 -5.37 5.80 0.16
N VAL A 258 -4.20 6.44 0.03
CA VAL A 258 -3.33 6.84 1.13
C VAL A 258 -2.97 8.32 0.95
N SER A 259 -2.95 9.06 2.06
CA SER A 259 -2.60 10.48 2.15
C SER A 259 -1.51 10.69 3.21
N ILE A 260 -0.76 11.79 3.15
CA ILE A 260 0.19 12.19 4.19
C ILE A 260 -0.45 13.19 5.16
N GLY A 261 -0.39 12.90 6.46
CA GLY A 261 -0.84 13.76 7.55
C GLY A 261 0.21 14.80 7.94
N ALA A 262 -0.21 15.86 8.63
CA ALA A 262 0.66 16.98 9.01
C ALA A 262 1.85 16.58 9.92
N ASP A 263 1.81 15.39 10.51
CA ASP A 263 2.90 14.77 11.28
C ASP A 263 3.81 13.85 10.42
N PHE A 264 3.73 13.96 9.09
CA PHE A 264 4.39 13.07 8.10
C PHE A 264 3.96 11.59 8.17
N GLY A 265 3.00 11.25 9.04
CA GLY A 265 2.41 9.91 9.09
C GLY A 265 1.44 9.67 7.94
N LEU A 266 1.24 8.41 7.57
CA LEU A 266 0.32 8.01 6.52
C LEU A 266 -1.12 7.88 7.07
N ARG A 267 -2.07 8.47 6.36
CA ARG A 267 -3.52 8.37 6.57
C ARG A 267 -4.12 7.45 5.51
N PHE A 268 -4.74 6.36 5.97
CA PHE A 268 -5.32 5.33 5.12
C PHE A 268 -6.82 5.55 4.95
N GLY A 269 -7.31 5.52 3.71
CA GLY A 269 -8.73 5.55 3.40
C GLY A 269 -9.39 4.17 3.55
N ASN A 270 -10.70 4.10 3.29
CA ASN A 270 -11.50 2.90 3.52
C ASN A 270 -10.97 1.66 2.76
N LYS A 271 -10.43 1.82 1.55
CA LYS A 271 -9.96 0.69 0.74
C LYS A 271 -8.69 0.05 1.31
N THR A 272 -7.84 0.82 1.98
CA THR A 272 -6.51 0.38 2.47
C THR A 272 -6.41 0.32 3.99
N PHE A 273 -7.44 0.74 4.73
CA PHE A 273 -7.43 0.74 6.19
C PHE A 273 -7.15 -0.65 6.80
N GLY A 274 -7.60 -1.72 6.15
CA GLY A 274 -7.40 -3.10 6.61
C GLY A 274 -5.98 -3.64 6.44
N ILE A 275 -5.09 -2.92 5.74
CA ILE A 275 -3.70 -3.34 5.48
C ILE A 275 -2.65 -2.32 5.96
N LYS A 276 -3.07 -1.30 6.73
CA LYS A 276 -2.23 -0.17 7.13
C LYS A 276 -1.00 -0.59 7.95
N GLY A 277 -1.13 -1.62 8.79
CA GLY A 277 -0.06 -2.11 9.65
C GLY A 277 1.04 -2.82 8.86
N GLY A 278 0.66 -3.73 7.96
CA GLY A 278 1.60 -4.35 7.02
C GLY A 278 2.27 -3.31 6.12
N PHE A 279 1.48 -2.38 5.57
CA PHE A 279 1.98 -1.33 4.69
C PHE A 279 3.07 -0.48 5.36
N THR A 280 2.82 0.02 6.57
CA THR A 280 3.80 0.88 7.27
C THR A 280 5.00 0.09 7.78
N TYR A 281 4.81 -1.16 8.21
CA TYR A 281 5.92 -2.04 8.61
C TYR A 281 6.89 -2.30 7.45
N ASP A 282 6.38 -2.61 6.26
CA ASP A 282 7.18 -2.94 5.08
C ASP A 282 7.87 -1.70 4.50
N THR A 283 7.18 -0.55 4.48
CA THR A 283 7.73 0.73 3.96
C THR A 283 8.54 1.51 4.99
N LYS A 284 8.61 1.06 6.26
CA LYS A 284 9.27 1.77 7.38
C LYS A 284 8.72 3.18 7.59
N THR A 285 7.41 3.32 7.48
CA THR A 285 6.67 4.57 7.72
C THR A 285 5.83 4.45 9.00
N GLN A 286 5.08 5.49 9.36
CA GLN A 286 4.20 5.51 10.52
C GLN A 286 2.77 5.84 10.10
N ILE A 287 1.78 5.41 10.88
CA ILE A 287 0.40 5.84 10.73
C ILE A 287 0.26 7.22 11.38
N THR A 288 -0.46 8.14 10.73
CA THR A 288 -0.69 9.47 11.29
C THR A 288 -1.49 9.41 12.60
N ASN A 289 -1.18 10.32 13.52
CA ASN A 289 -1.93 10.55 14.75
C ASN A 289 -2.75 11.85 14.71
N THR A 290 -2.83 12.51 13.55
CA THR A 290 -3.59 13.75 13.34
C THR A 290 -4.61 13.62 12.20
N SER A 291 -5.67 14.42 12.25
CA SER A 291 -6.64 14.55 11.17
C SER A 291 -6.25 15.60 10.12
N GLN A 292 -5.27 16.45 10.44
CA GLN A 292 -4.78 17.50 9.54
C GLN A 292 -3.89 16.88 8.45
N LEU A 293 -4.07 17.31 7.21
CA LEU A 293 -3.23 16.89 6.08
C LEU A 293 -1.97 17.76 5.99
N LEU A 294 -0.90 17.19 5.46
CA LEU A 294 0.34 17.91 5.19
C LEU A 294 0.13 18.88 4.02
N ILE A 295 0.52 20.14 4.17
CA ILE A 295 0.35 21.21 3.17
C ILE A 295 1.69 21.88 2.85
N GLU A 296 1.93 22.22 1.58
CA GLU A 296 3.14 22.95 1.16
C GLU A 296 3.29 24.23 2.00
N THR A 297 4.50 24.42 2.55
CA THR A 297 4.84 25.63 3.32
C THR A 297 6.19 26.13 2.85
N THR A 298 6.31 27.46 2.73
CA THR A 298 7.57 28.12 2.34
C THR A 298 8.14 28.87 3.53
N TYR A 299 9.41 28.62 3.83
CA TYR A 299 10.18 29.26 4.90
C TYR A 299 11.25 30.18 4.33
N THR A 300 11.59 31.22 5.07
CA THR A 300 12.86 31.93 4.93
C THR A 300 13.69 31.71 6.18
N ARG A 301 14.99 31.42 5.99
CA ARG A 301 15.96 31.24 7.07
C ARG A 301 17.18 32.11 6.82
N GLU A 302 17.66 32.75 7.87
CA GLU A 302 18.93 33.47 7.84
C GLU A 302 20.08 32.53 8.19
N TYR A 303 21.09 32.48 7.32
CA TYR A 303 22.32 31.74 7.52
C TYR A 303 23.49 32.71 7.59
N THR A 304 24.40 32.51 8.55
CA THR A 304 25.59 33.36 8.72
C THR A 304 26.86 32.52 8.62
N ASN A 305 27.80 32.94 7.79
CA ASN A 305 29.14 32.37 7.76
C ASN A 305 29.98 32.98 8.90
N THR A 306 30.30 32.19 9.92
CA THR A 306 31.11 32.64 11.06
C THR A 306 32.62 32.54 10.82
N GLU A 307 33.02 31.96 9.70
CA GLU A 307 34.43 31.82 9.34
C GLU A 307 35.03 33.15 8.86
N ASN A 308 36.36 33.28 9.01
CA ASN A 308 37.12 34.42 8.50
C ASN A 308 37.57 34.25 7.04
N PHE A 309 37.10 33.22 6.35
CA PHE A 309 37.32 32.93 4.93
C PHE A 309 35.97 32.61 4.23
N PRO A 310 35.88 32.77 2.90
CA PRO A 310 34.65 32.45 2.17
C PRO A 310 34.38 30.95 2.15
N VAL A 311 33.11 30.56 2.29
CA VAL A 311 32.69 29.15 2.33
C VAL A 311 31.55 28.93 1.35
N ARG A 312 31.65 27.87 0.55
CA ARG A 312 30.54 27.39 -0.27
C ARG A 312 29.62 26.57 0.63
N TYR A 313 28.33 26.91 0.68
CA TYR A 313 27.30 26.13 1.33
C TYR A 313 26.21 25.74 0.33
N THR A 314 25.75 24.49 0.41
CA THR A 314 24.56 24.00 -0.30
C THR A 314 23.62 23.36 0.71
N GLY A 315 22.40 23.89 0.80
CA GLY A 315 21.36 23.37 1.68
C GLY A 315 20.54 22.28 1.01
N TYR A 316 20.42 21.15 1.70
CA TYR A 316 19.60 20.02 1.29
C TYR A 316 18.55 19.71 2.34
N VAL A 317 17.42 19.19 1.88
CA VAL A 317 16.32 18.73 2.72
C VAL A 317 15.97 17.28 2.38
N LEU A 318 15.53 16.52 3.37
CA LEU A 318 15.13 15.13 3.17
C LEU A 318 13.84 15.06 2.36
N ALA A 319 13.89 14.36 1.24
CA ALA A 319 12.72 14.04 0.42
C ALA A 319 12.32 12.59 0.61
N SER A 320 11.03 12.36 0.84
CA SER A 320 10.40 11.05 0.99
C SER A 320 9.45 10.84 -0.19
N GLU A 321 9.70 9.82 -1.01
CA GLU A 321 8.95 9.57 -2.25
C GLU A 321 8.30 8.19 -2.27
N PHE A 322 7.06 8.15 -2.75
CA PHE A 322 6.32 6.90 -3.01
C PHE A 322 6.06 6.72 -4.51
N THR A 323 6.32 5.51 -5.02
CA THR A 323 5.99 5.14 -6.40
C THR A 323 5.18 3.85 -6.45
N LEU A 324 4.13 3.84 -7.27
CA LEU A 324 3.27 2.68 -7.50
C LEU A 324 3.74 1.94 -8.75
N HIS A 325 3.90 0.62 -8.66
CA HIS A 325 4.36 -0.24 -9.74
C HIS A 325 3.43 -1.43 -9.97
N ARG A 326 3.28 -1.83 -11.24
CA ARG A 326 2.64 -3.09 -11.63
C ARG A 326 3.55 -4.28 -11.35
N SER A 327 3.01 -5.50 -11.50
CA SER A 327 3.78 -6.74 -11.37
C SER A 327 4.98 -6.85 -12.35
N ASP A 328 4.92 -6.19 -13.51
CA ASP A 328 6.00 -6.15 -14.50
C ASP A 328 7.08 -5.09 -14.21
N GLY A 329 6.93 -4.34 -13.11
CA GLY A 329 7.84 -3.26 -12.70
C GLY A 329 7.50 -1.89 -13.28
N THR A 330 6.56 -1.78 -14.21
CA THR A 330 6.17 -0.48 -14.79
C THR A 330 5.55 0.44 -13.74
N GLN A 331 6.02 1.69 -13.71
CA GLN A 331 5.46 2.71 -12.83
C GLN A 331 4.08 3.18 -13.33
N VAL A 332 3.15 3.39 -12.40
CA VAL A 332 1.76 3.77 -12.69
C VAL A 332 1.55 5.27 -12.53
N ASN A 333 2.03 5.86 -11.43
CA ASN A 333 1.82 7.28 -11.15
C ASN A 333 2.73 8.15 -12.02
N THR A 334 2.14 9.16 -12.67
CA THR A 334 2.85 10.15 -13.50
C THR A 334 3.16 11.43 -12.75
N ILE A 335 2.39 11.76 -11.71
CA ILE A 335 2.67 12.85 -10.78
C ILE A 335 3.58 12.29 -9.67
N PRO A 336 4.70 12.95 -9.35
CA PRO A 336 5.58 12.54 -8.24
C PRO A 336 4.85 12.68 -6.89
N TRP A 337 4.92 11.65 -6.04
CA TRP A 337 4.37 11.71 -4.69
C TRP A 337 5.51 11.93 -3.69
N VAL A 338 5.96 13.17 -3.60
CA VAL A 338 7.14 13.56 -2.80
C VAL A 338 6.69 14.48 -1.67
N ALA A 339 7.05 14.11 -0.44
CA ALA A 339 6.98 14.98 0.73
C ALA A 339 8.39 15.38 1.15
N ILE A 340 8.60 16.67 1.37
CA ILE A 340 9.85 17.26 1.82
C ILE A 340 9.76 17.53 3.32
N ASP A 341 10.68 17.01 4.12
CA ASP A 341 10.69 17.22 5.57
C ASP A 341 11.79 18.19 6.00
N ASP A 342 11.43 19.46 6.13
CA ASP A 342 12.34 20.54 6.55
C ASP A 342 12.80 20.44 8.02
N ASN A 343 12.29 19.47 8.80
CA ASN A 343 12.89 19.14 10.10
C ASN A 343 14.22 18.40 9.95
N TYR A 344 14.46 17.78 8.78
CA TYR A 344 15.68 17.07 8.44
C TYR A 344 16.36 17.75 7.26
N ALA A 345 17.23 18.69 7.59
CA ALA A 345 18.10 19.37 6.63
C ALA A 345 19.57 19.01 6.87
N THR A 346 20.37 19.06 5.81
CA THR A 346 21.83 18.91 5.88
C THR A 346 22.49 19.97 5.01
N ILE A 347 23.62 20.51 5.47
CA ILE A 347 24.40 21.49 4.72
C ILE A 347 25.70 20.85 4.23
N ALA A 348 25.82 20.70 2.92
CA ALA A 348 27.09 20.38 2.29
C ALA A 348 27.94 21.64 2.20
N ARG A 349 29.26 21.53 2.42
CA ARG A 349 30.15 22.71 2.48
C ARG A 349 31.50 22.49 1.83
N TYR A 350 32.16 23.57 1.42
CA TYR A 350 33.57 23.57 1.02
C TYR A 350 34.27 24.86 1.48
N PRO A 351 35.44 24.79 2.15
CA PRO A 351 36.22 23.57 2.48
C PRO A 351 35.51 22.71 3.54
N HIS A 352 35.76 21.39 3.51
CA HIS A 352 35.04 20.41 4.36
C HIS A 352 35.23 20.63 5.87
N LEU A 353 36.31 21.29 6.26
CA LEU A 353 36.63 21.57 7.67
C LEU A 353 35.91 22.82 8.22
N ALA A 354 35.20 23.58 7.38
CA ALA A 354 34.45 24.76 7.82
C ALA A 354 33.33 24.38 8.80
N SER A 355 32.98 25.29 9.70
CA SER A 355 31.86 25.12 10.63
C SER A 355 30.51 25.02 9.90
N GLU A 356 29.46 24.61 10.62
CA GLU A 356 28.09 24.79 10.12
C GLU A 356 27.79 26.29 9.99
N PRO A 357 26.92 26.72 9.05
CA PRO A 357 26.44 28.09 9.07
C PRO A 357 25.61 28.33 10.33
N TYR A 358 25.80 29.49 10.97
CA TYR A 358 24.98 29.88 12.10
C TYR A 358 23.54 30.19 11.64
N LEU A 359 22.58 29.45 12.19
CA LEU A 359 21.16 29.65 11.89
C LEU A 359 20.59 30.79 12.74
N GLY A 360 20.14 31.84 12.06
CA GLY A 360 19.50 33.01 12.64
C GLY A 360 17.99 32.85 12.77
N THR A 361 17.25 33.90 12.41
CA THR A 361 15.77 33.87 12.49
C THR A 361 15.15 33.11 11.32
N GLY A 362 14.08 32.35 11.60
CA GLY A 362 13.21 31.73 10.60
C GLY A 362 11.85 32.43 10.53
N LYS A 363 11.31 32.62 9.33
CA LYS A 363 9.97 33.17 9.10
C LYS A 363 9.22 32.33 8.07
N ILE A 364 7.92 32.13 8.30
CA ILE A 364 7.02 31.52 7.31
C ILE A 364 6.61 32.61 6.31
N ILE A 365 6.70 32.31 5.01
CA ILE A 365 6.11 33.15 3.98
C ILE A 365 4.65 32.71 3.81
N THR A 366 3.71 33.51 4.30
CA THR A 366 2.32 33.45 3.83
C THR A 366 2.29 34.09 2.46
N ASP A 367 2.28 33.27 1.42
CA ASP A 367 1.92 33.74 0.10
C ASP A 367 0.40 33.95 0.13
N ASP A 368 -0.04 35.20 0.33
CA ASP A 368 -1.46 35.57 0.30
C ASP A 368 -1.99 35.27 -1.12
N GLN A 369 -2.53 34.07 -1.32
CA GLN A 369 -3.17 33.69 -2.58
C GLN A 369 -4.67 33.99 -2.49
N ASN A 370 -5.09 34.97 -3.29
CA ASN A 370 -6.47 35.29 -3.68
C ASN A 370 -7.22 34.09 -4.27
#